data_AF-A0A4W6C9W9-F1
#
_entry.id   AF-A0A4W6C9W9-F1
#
_cell.length_a   1.000
_cell.length_b   1.000
_cell.length_c   1.000
_cell.angle_alpha   90.00
_cell.angle_beta   90.00
_cell.angle_gamma   90.00
#
_symmetry.space_group_name_H-M   'P 1'
#
loop_
_entity.id
_entity.type
_entity.pdbx_description
1 polymer ?
#
loop_
_entity_poly.entity_id
_entity_poly.type
_entity_poly.pdbx_seq_one_letter_code
_entity_poly.pdbx_strand_id
1 'polypeptide(L)'
;MLSFVRTQFISRVSEPVLRKLLDKLLERGVITDDEMDLAGTASRADKARAVIDTVRRKGSEASSALISALCEEDRCLSTELNLTPQRT
;
A
#
# COMPACT_ATOMS: atom_id res chain seq x y z
N MET A 1 -6.03 9.37 11.93
CA MET A 1 -6.63 8.57 10.84
C MET A 1 -5.68 7.56 10.22
N LEU A 2 -4.47 7.93 9.76
CA LEU A 2 -3.56 7.01 9.04
C LEU A 2 -3.10 5.76 9.83
N SER A 3 -2.95 5.84 11.15
CA SER A 3 -2.50 4.69 11.96
C SER A 3 -3.50 3.52 12.01
N PHE A 4 -4.81 3.80 11.94
CA PHE A 4 -5.83 2.76 11.95
C PHE A 4 -5.91 2.04 10.60
N VAL A 5 -5.85 2.81 9.51
CA VAL A 5 -5.72 2.28 8.14
C VAL A 5 -4.49 1.40 8.03
N ARG A 6 -3.36 1.80 8.63
CA ARG A 6 -2.11 1.01 8.63
C ARG A 6 -2.32 -0.38 9.21
N THR A 7 -2.91 -0.49 10.38
CA THR A 7 -3.14 -1.78 11.03
C THR A 7 -4.10 -2.66 10.24
N GLN A 8 -5.20 -2.09 9.74
CA GLN A 8 -6.20 -2.84 8.97
C GLN A 8 -5.67 -3.29 7.60
N PHE A 9 -4.89 -2.45 6.92
CA PHE A 9 -4.22 -2.84 5.68
C PHE A 9 -3.24 -3.99 5.93
N ILE A 10 -2.39 -3.88 6.95
CA ILE A 10 -1.41 -4.94 7.29
C ILE A 10 -2.11 -6.25 7.69
N SER A 11 -3.29 -6.22 8.32
CA SER A 11 -3.99 -7.45 8.71
C SER A 11 -4.80 -8.08 7.58
N ARG A 12 -5.41 -7.26 6.69
CA ARG A 12 -6.36 -7.72 5.68
C ARG A 12 -5.79 -7.91 4.27
N VAL A 13 -4.71 -7.21 3.92
CA VAL A 13 -4.13 -7.33 2.56
C VAL A 13 -3.61 -8.75 2.34
N SER A 14 -4.04 -9.37 1.24
CA SER A 14 -3.56 -10.69 0.83
C SER A 14 -2.19 -10.58 0.15
N GLU A 15 -1.38 -11.63 0.20
CA GLU A 15 -0.05 -11.65 -0.45
C GLU A 15 -0.13 -11.35 -1.97
N PRO A 16 -1.10 -11.88 -2.74
CA PRO A 16 -1.21 -11.57 -4.18
C PRO A 16 -1.52 -10.09 -4.43
N VAL A 17 -2.44 -9.49 -3.67
CA VAL A 17 -2.77 -8.07 -3.79
C VAL A 17 -1.56 -7.22 -3.40
N LEU A 18 -0.87 -7.58 -2.31
CA LEU A 18 0.33 -6.88 -1.87
C LEU A 18 1.45 -6.89 -2.92
N ARG A 19 1.70 -8.02 -3.58
CA ARG A 19 2.67 -8.12 -4.68
C ARG A 19 2.34 -7.18 -5.83
N LYS A 20 1.09 -7.19 -6.30
CA LYS A 20 0.66 -6.26 -7.37
C LYS A 20 0.75 -4.80 -6.97
N LEU A 21 0.47 -4.47 -5.70
CA LEU A 21 0.65 -3.12 -5.19
C LEU A 21 2.12 -2.71 -5.22
N LEU A 22 3.04 -3.60 -4.84
CA LEU A 22 4.48 -3.36 -4.94
C LEU A 22 4.88 -3.09 -6.38
N ASP A 23 4.47 -3.94 -7.32
CA ASP A 23 4.76 -3.79 -8.75
C ASP A 23 4.28 -2.41 -9.26
N LYS A 24 3.04 -2.03 -8.95
CA LYS A 24 2.48 -0.72 -9.35
C LYS A 24 3.17 0.47 -8.69
N LEU A 25 3.59 0.34 -7.43
CA LEU A 25 4.32 1.41 -6.74
C LEU A 25 5.73 1.57 -7.30
N LEU A 26 6.36 0.48 -7.72
CA LEU A 26 7.65 0.49 -8.39
C LEU A 26 7.54 1.14 -9.78
N GLU A 27 6.54 0.74 -10.58
CA GLU A 27 6.24 1.36 -11.88
C GLU A 27 6.01 2.86 -11.78
N ARG A 28 5.38 3.32 -10.69
CA ARG A 28 5.12 4.74 -10.42
C ARG A 28 6.31 5.47 -9.77
N GLY A 29 7.43 4.79 -9.51
CA GLY A 29 8.61 5.36 -8.84
C GLY A 29 8.38 5.74 -7.37
N VAL A 30 7.30 5.24 -6.76
CA VAL A 30 6.98 5.49 -5.34
C VAL A 30 7.88 4.66 -4.45
N ILE A 31 8.25 3.45 -4.85
CA ILE A 31 9.27 2.63 -4.21
C ILE A 31 10.39 2.34 -5.22
N THR A 32 11.60 2.14 -4.74
CA THR A 32 12.77 1.76 -5.55
C THR A 32 13.02 0.26 -5.47
N ASP A 33 13.77 -0.30 -6.44
CA ASP A 33 14.16 -1.72 -6.41
C ASP A 33 14.91 -2.08 -5.10
N ASP A 34 15.76 -1.18 -4.59
CA ASP A 34 16.46 -1.37 -3.31
C ASP A 34 15.50 -1.43 -2.10
N GLU A 35 14.43 -0.63 -2.12
CA GLU A 35 13.36 -0.68 -1.12
C GLU A 35 12.50 -1.96 -1.28
N MET A 36 12.43 -2.51 -2.50
CA MET A 36 11.70 -3.73 -2.83
C MET A 36 12.49 -5.00 -2.49
N ASP A 37 13.81 -4.98 -2.57
CA ASP A 37 14.65 -6.16 -2.30
C ASP A 37 14.67 -6.51 -0.79
N LEU A 38 14.52 -5.51 0.08
CA LEU A 38 14.23 -5.73 1.51
C LEU A 38 12.91 -6.49 1.77
N ALA A 39 12.00 -6.50 0.80
CA ALA A 39 10.73 -7.23 0.86
C ALA A 39 10.86 -8.69 0.39
N GLY A 40 11.98 -9.12 -0.19
CA GLY A 40 12.15 -10.47 -0.77
C GLY A 40 12.14 -11.61 0.27
N THR A 41 12.60 -11.34 1.50
CA THR A 41 12.71 -12.32 2.60
C THR A 41 11.73 -12.08 3.75
N ALA A 42 11.00 -10.96 3.71
CA ALA A 42 10.13 -10.51 4.79
C ALA A 42 8.74 -11.17 4.75
N SER A 43 8.08 -11.29 5.91
CA SER A 43 6.70 -11.79 5.95
C SER A 43 5.74 -10.82 5.25
N ARG A 44 4.58 -11.30 4.78
CA ARG A 44 3.49 -10.46 4.23
C ARG A 44 3.24 -9.20 5.06
N ALA A 45 3.18 -9.34 6.38
CA ALA A 45 2.90 -8.25 7.30
C ALA A 45 4.05 -7.23 7.36
N ASP A 46 5.30 -7.70 7.30
CA ASP A 46 6.47 -6.84 7.29
C ASP A 46 6.59 -6.07 5.99
N LYS A 47 6.31 -6.72 4.85
CA LYS A 47 6.21 -6.06 3.54
C LYS A 47 5.13 -4.98 3.54
N ALA A 48 3.92 -5.29 4.01
CA ALA A 48 2.83 -4.32 4.08
C ALA A 48 3.17 -3.13 5.00
N ARG A 49 3.90 -3.39 6.10
CA ARG A 49 4.39 -2.33 6.99
C ARG A 49 5.42 -1.44 6.29
N ALA A 50 6.38 -2.03 5.59
CA ALA A 50 7.41 -1.30 4.86
C ALA A 50 6.82 -0.40 3.76
N VAL A 51 5.83 -0.89 3.02
CA VAL A 51 5.10 -0.10 2.02
C VAL A 51 4.48 1.13 2.67
N ILE A 52 3.67 0.96 3.72
CA ILE A 52 3.01 2.10 4.36
C ILE A 52 4.02 3.08 4.95
N ASP A 53 5.07 2.59 5.58
CA ASP A 53 6.08 3.45 6.20
C ASP A 53 6.88 4.25 5.15
N THR A 54 7.15 3.65 3.98
CA THR A 54 7.82 4.31 2.84
C THR A 54 6.91 5.37 2.23
N VAL A 55 5.68 4.99 1.91
CA VAL A 55 4.67 5.86 1.31
C VAL A 55 4.37 7.06 2.21
N ARG A 56 4.25 6.83 3.53
CA ARG A 56 4.08 7.90 4.53
C ARG A 56 5.28 8.83 4.62
N ARG A 57 6.51 8.31 4.45
CA ARG A 57 7.74 9.11 4.45
C ARG A 57 7.85 9.98 3.20
N LYS A 58 7.41 9.48 2.05
CA LYS A 58 7.44 10.21 0.77
C LYS A 58 6.33 11.27 0.65
N GLY A 59 5.23 11.10 1.37
CA GLY A 59 4.21 12.14 1.56
C GLY A 59 2.87 11.83 0.91
N SER A 60 2.06 12.87 0.71
CA SER A 60 0.66 12.75 0.26
C SER A 60 0.51 12.21 -1.16
N GLU A 61 1.41 12.55 -2.07
CA GLU A 61 1.39 12.06 -3.45
C GLU A 61 1.59 10.54 -3.53
N ALA A 62 2.62 10.04 -2.83
CA ALA A 62 2.84 8.61 -2.67
C ALA A 62 1.63 7.92 -2.02
N SER A 63 1.05 8.55 -0.99
CA SER A 63 -0.13 8.02 -0.30
C SER A 63 -1.33 7.91 -1.22
N SER A 64 -1.53 8.89 -2.09
CA SER A 64 -2.58 8.87 -3.12
C SER A 64 -2.34 7.77 -4.15
N ALA A 65 -1.09 7.58 -4.59
CA ALA A 65 -0.73 6.50 -5.52
C ALA A 65 -1.01 5.10 -4.93
N LEU A 66 -0.67 4.88 -3.65
CA LEU A 66 -1.00 3.62 -2.93
C LEU A 66 -2.52 3.40 -2.87
N ILE A 67 -3.29 4.44 -2.54
CA ILE A 67 -4.75 4.35 -2.47
C ILE A 67 -5.35 4.04 -3.85
N SER A 68 -4.85 4.69 -4.91
CA SER A 68 -5.29 4.42 -6.30
C SER A 68 -5.01 2.97 -6.68
N ALA A 69 -3.78 2.50 -6.46
CA ALA A 69 -3.39 1.12 -6.76
C ALA A 69 -4.24 0.11 -5.97
N LEU A 70 -4.54 0.40 -4.69
CA LEU A 70 -5.42 -0.43 -3.87
C LEU A 70 -6.87 -0.44 -4.38
N CYS A 71 -7.40 0.71 -4.80
CA CYS A 71 -8.74 0.77 -5.39
C CYS A 71 -8.85 -0.01 -6.71
N GLU A 72 -7.76 -0.07 -7.48
CA GLU A 72 -7.67 -0.83 -8.73
C GLU A 72 -7.57 -2.34 -8.49
N GLU A 73 -6.77 -2.77 -7.51
CA GLU A 73 -6.54 -4.20 -7.24
C GLU A 73 -7.58 -4.84 -6.30
N ASP A 74 -8.07 -4.09 -5.30
CA ASP A 74 -9.01 -4.58 -4.30
C ASP A 74 -9.94 -3.45 -3.82
N ARG A 75 -10.99 -3.22 -4.62
CA ARG A 75 -12.03 -2.22 -4.32
C ARG A 75 -12.81 -2.55 -3.04
N CYS A 76 -12.94 -3.82 -2.68
CA CYS A 76 -13.62 -4.22 -1.45
C CYS A 76 -12.80 -3.75 -0.25
N LEU A 77 -11.51 -4.06 -0.23
CA LEU A 77 -10.61 -3.61 0.84
C LEU A 77 -10.49 -2.09 0.88
N SER A 78 -10.41 -1.40 -0.26
CA SER A 78 -10.37 0.07 -0.29
C SER A 78 -11.64 0.71 0.31
N THR A 79 -12.81 0.10 0.08
CA THR A 79 -14.10 0.55 0.62
C THR A 79 -14.20 0.28 2.11
N GLU A 80 -13.80 -0.92 2.58
CA GLU A 80 -13.76 -1.27 4.00
C GLU A 80 -12.82 -0.36 4.80
N LEU A 81 -11.72 0.06 4.19
CA LEU A 81 -10.75 0.99 4.78
C LEU A 81 -11.18 2.46 4.67
N ASN A 82 -12.32 2.76 4.05
CA ASN A 82 -12.82 4.12 3.77
C ASN A 82 -11.78 5.00 3.05
N LEU A 83 -11.03 4.42 2.10
CA LEU A 83 -9.99 5.10 1.33
C LEU A 83 -10.50 5.68 0.01
N THR A 84 -11.79 5.53 -0.29
CA THR A 84 -12.38 6.12 -1.49
C THR A 84 -12.37 7.64 -1.41
N PRO A 85 -12.15 8.35 -2.54
CA PRO A 85 -12.39 9.78 -2.59
C PRO A 85 -13.85 10.00 -2.22
N GLN A 86 -14.11 10.69 -1.11
CA GLN A 86 -15.47 11.14 -0.83
C GLN A 86 -15.85 12.08 -1.98
N ARG A 87 -16.78 11.64 -2.81
CA ARG A 87 -17.37 12.43 -3.88
C ARG A 87 -18.29 13.45 -3.20
N THR A 88 -17.69 14.55 -2.71
CA THR A 88 -18.41 15.80 -2.41
C THR A 88 -18.96 16.40 -3.69
#